data_AF-A0A089I056-F1
#
_entry.id   AF-A0A089I056-F1
#
_cell.length_a   1.000
_cell.length_b   1.000
_cell.length_c   1.000
_cell.angle_alpha   90.00
_cell.angle_beta   90.00
_cell.angle_gamma   90.00
#
_symmetry.space_group_name_H-M   'P 1'
#
loop_
_entity.id
_entity.type
_entity.pdbx_description
1 polymer ?
#
loop_
_entity_poly.entity_id
_entity_poly.type
_entity_poly.pdbx_seq_one_letter_code
_entity_poly.pdbx_strand_id
1 'polypeptide(L)' 'MRSRNENGRYRQKRGEAQAGNLEKKYGSDFGVRSDMKLETLRRQTDGESLTPMLKEQHVKNLKE' A
#
# COMPACT_ATOMS: atom_id res chain seq x y z
N MET A 1 4.77 -32.02 8.63
CA MET A 1 3.84 -30.90 8.91
C MET A 1 3.64 -30.13 7.61
N ARG A 2 2.40 -29.88 7.14
CA ARG A 2 2.16 -29.07 5.94
C ARG A 2 2.14 -27.60 6.35
N SER A 3 3.06 -26.81 5.81
CA SER A 3 3.11 -25.40 6.15
C SER A 3 1.85 -24.70 5.64
N ARG A 4 1.07 -24.08 6.52
CA ARG A 4 -0.21 -23.40 6.16
C ARG A 4 0.00 -22.17 5.25
N ASN A 5 1.25 -21.79 5.01
CA ASN A 5 1.63 -20.64 4.17
C ASN A 5 2.14 -21.05 2.79
N GLU A 6 2.31 -22.35 2.47
CA GLU A 6 2.92 -22.80 1.22
C GLU A 6 2.13 -22.33 -0.02
N ASN A 7 0.80 -22.17 0.12
CA ASN A 7 -0.08 -21.59 -0.89
C ASN A 7 -0.75 -20.28 -0.43
N GLY A 8 -0.20 -19.65 0.62
CA GLY A 8 -0.78 -18.44 1.22
C GLY A 8 -0.63 -17.23 0.30
N ARG A 9 -1.64 -16.95 -0.53
CA ARG A 9 -1.66 -15.72 -1.33
C ARG A 9 -1.85 -14.50 -0.43
N TYR A 10 -1.06 -13.46 -0.68
CA TYR A 10 -1.22 -12.18 0.00
C TYR A 10 -2.58 -11.57 -0.38
N ARG A 11 -3.46 -11.36 0.61
CA ARG A 11 -4.77 -10.73 0.36
C ARG A 11 -4.59 -9.24 0.12
N GLN A 12 -5.19 -8.73 -0.94
CA GLN A 12 -5.23 -7.29 -1.19
C GLN A 12 -6.09 -6.60 -0.13
N LYS A 13 -5.63 -5.43 0.31
CA LYS A 13 -6.39 -4.54 1.19
C LYS A 13 -7.57 -3.95 0.40
N ARG A 14 -8.74 -3.84 1.04
CA ARG A 14 -9.92 -3.19 0.46
C ARG A 14 -9.63 -1.75 0.07
N GLY A 15 -10.22 -1.30 -1.04
CA GLY A 15 -10.08 0.05 -1.58
C GLY A 15 -10.64 1.17 -0.70
N GLU A 16 -11.51 0.85 0.26
CA GLU A 16 -12.07 1.82 1.22
C GLU A 16 -11.07 2.31 2.28
N ALA A 17 -9.88 1.69 2.37
CA ALA A 17 -8.86 2.16 3.30
C ALA A 17 -8.39 3.58 2.92
N GLN A 18 -8.33 4.48 3.88
CA GLN A 18 -7.82 5.84 3.67
C GLN A 18 -6.29 5.86 3.62
N ALA A 19 -5.72 6.72 2.76
CA ALA A 19 -4.29 6.95 2.63
C ALA A 19 -3.66 7.28 3.98
N GLY A 20 -4.22 8.21 4.76
CA GLY A 20 -3.66 8.59 6.06
C GLY A 20 -3.57 7.44 7.08
N ASN A 21 -4.47 6.47 7.03
CA ASN A 21 -4.40 5.28 7.88
C ASN A 21 -3.28 4.33 7.43
N LEU A 22 -3.01 4.28 6.12
CA LEU A 22 -1.92 3.49 5.55
C LEU A 22 -0.57 4.16 5.85
N GLU A 23 -0.49 5.49 5.73
CA GLU A 23 0.72 6.26 6.05
C GLU A 23 1.13 6.05 7.51
N LYS A 24 0.18 6.18 8.45
CA LYS A 24 0.42 5.91 9.87
C LYS A 24 0.83 4.46 10.15
N LYS A 25 0.24 3.51 9.44
CA LYS A 25 0.49 2.08 9.66
C LYS A 25 1.86 1.64 9.13
N TYR A 26 2.27 2.18 7.99
CA TYR A 26 3.47 1.75 7.28
C TYR A 26 4.62 2.76 7.35
N GLY A 27 4.40 3.93 7.96
CA GLY A 27 5.41 4.99 8.07
C GLY A 27 5.86 5.54 6.70
N SER A 28 5.00 5.45 5.69
CA SER A 28 5.27 5.94 4.33
C SER A 28 4.39 7.15 4.06
N ASP A 29 4.89 8.15 3.35
CA ASP A 29 4.07 9.28 2.87
C ASP A 29 3.66 8.99 1.43
N PHE A 30 2.36 8.99 1.11
CA PHE A 30 1.90 8.80 -0.26
C PHE A 30 1.82 10.13 -1.02
N GLY A 31 2.04 11.27 -0.37
CA GLY A 31 1.98 12.59 -0.98
C GLY A 31 0.58 13.00 -1.41
N VAL A 32 -0.45 12.33 -0.89
CA VAL A 32 -1.86 12.63 -1.16
C VAL A 32 -2.58 13.09 0.09
N ARG A 33 -3.76 13.67 -0.08
CA ARG A 33 -4.59 14.01 1.08
C ARG A 33 -4.95 12.77 1.89
N SER A 34 -4.87 12.88 3.21
CA SER A 34 -5.06 11.77 4.15
C SER A 34 -6.45 11.12 4.10
N ASP A 35 -7.48 11.85 3.64
CA ASP A 35 -8.85 11.36 3.45
C ASP A 35 -9.07 10.62 2.13
N MET A 36 -8.09 10.62 1.23
CA MET A 36 -8.16 9.92 -0.05
C MET A 36 -8.27 8.41 0.18
N LYS A 37 -9.18 7.77 -0.57
CA LYS A 37 -9.33 6.31 -0.55
C LYS A 37 -8.25 5.62 -1.36
N LEU A 38 -7.84 4.44 -0.91
CA LEU A 38 -6.88 3.57 -1.58
C LEU A 38 -7.36 3.18 -2.99
N GLU A 39 -8.66 3.02 -3.21
CA GLU A 39 -9.19 2.79 -4.56
C GLU A 39 -8.87 3.94 -5.53
N THR A 40 -8.99 5.18 -5.06
CA THR A 40 -8.77 6.39 -5.87
C THR A 40 -7.28 6.58 -6.11
N LEU A 41 -6.48 6.40 -5.05
CA LEU A 41 -5.03 6.38 -5.12
C LEU A 41 -4.53 5.37 -6.17
N ARG A 42 -5.03 4.13 -6.10
CA ARG A 42 -4.69 3.08 -7.07
C ARG A 42 -5.06 3.44 -8.50
N ARG A 43 -6.21 4.09 -8.72
CA ARG A 43 -6.61 4.51 -10.07
C ARG A 43 -5.67 5.56 -10.65
N GLN A 44 -5.06 6.40 -9.82
CA GLN A 44 -4.07 7.39 -10.25
C GLN A 44 -2.71 6.78 -10.53
N THR A 45 -2.36 5.68 -9.85
CA THR A 45 -1.10 4.94 -10.00
C THR A 45 -1.28 3.65 -10.81
N ASP A 46 -2.10 3.68 -11.87
CA ASP A 46 -2.28 2.58 -12.84
C ASP A 46 -2.60 1.19 -12.24
N GLY A 47 -3.32 1.15 -11.13
CA GLY A 47 -3.83 -0.09 -10.53
C GLY A 47 -2.81 -0.84 -9.66
N GLU A 48 -1.68 -0.22 -9.34
CA GLU A 48 -0.67 -0.83 -8.48
C GLU A 48 -1.22 -1.33 -7.14
N SER A 49 -0.74 -2.48 -6.70
CA SER A 49 -1.10 -2.99 -5.38
C SER A 49 -0.44 -2.19 -4.27
N LEU A 50 -0.99 -2.25 -3.05
CA LEU A 50 -0.41 -1.53 -1.91
C LEU A 50 1.08 -1.91 -1.68
N THR A 51 1.44 -3.17 -1.97
CA THR A 51 2.81 -3.69 -1.80
C THR A 51 3.85 -3.02 -2.71
N PRO A 52 3.68 -2.94 -4.05
CA PRO A 52 4.60 -2.17 -4.89
C PRO A 52 4.64 -0.69 -4.50
N MET A 53 3.50 -0.05 -4.21
CA MET A 53 3.47 1.35 -3.78
C MET A 53 4.30 1.59 -2.51
N LEU A 54 4.22 0.70 -1.52
CA LEU A 54 5.05 0.78 -0.32
C LEU A 54 6.53 0.56 -0.62
N LYS A 55 6.88 -0.37 -1.52
CA LYS A 55 8.28 -0.58 -1.92
C LYS A 55 8.84 0.65 -2.63
N GLU A 56 8.10 1.25 -3.54
CA GLU A 56 8.52 2.46 -4.23
C GLU A 56 8.70 3.62 -3.26
N GLN A 57 7.76 3.83 -2.33
CA GLN A 57 7.88 4.89 -1.33
C GLN A 57 9.07 4.68 -0.40
N HIS A 58 9.33 3.44 0.00
CA HIS A 58 10.51 3.14 0.83
C HIS A 58 11.83 3.41 0.09
N VAL A 59 11.86 3.24 -1.25
CA VAL A 59 13.01 3.58 -2.09
C VAL A 59 13.14 5.09 -2.27
N LYS A 60 12.03 5.82 -2.41
CA LYS A 60 12.03 7.30 -2.50
C LYS A 60 12.57 7.92 -1.21
N ASN A 61 12.11 7.44 -0.06
CA ASN A 61 12.55 7.94 1.26
C ASN A 61 14.01 7.58 1.60
N LEU A 62 14.62 6.61 0.91
CA LEU A 62 16.06 6.28 1.07
C LEU A 62 16.97 7.13 0.17
N LYS A 63 16.40 7.87 -0.78
CA LYS A 63 17.14 8.69 -1.76
C LYS A 63 17.16 10.18 -1.42
N GLU A 64 16.46 10.61 -0.36
CA GLU A 64 16.54 11.96 0.21
C GLU A 64 17.51 12.03 1.40
#